data_AF-A0A1F6WNQ9-F1
#
_entry.id   AF-A0A1F6WNQ9-F1
#
_cell.length_a   1.000
_cell.length_b   1.000
_cell.length_c   1.000
_cell.angle_alpha   90.00
_cell.angle_beta   90.00
_cell.angle_gamma   90.00
#
_symmetry.space_group_name_H-M   'P 1'
#
loop_
_entity.id
_entity.type
_entity.pdbx_description
1 polymer ?
#
loop_
_entity_poly.entity_id
_entity_poly.type
_entity_poly.pdbx_seq_one_letter_code
_entity_poly.pdbx_strand_id
1 'polypeptide(L)'
;MPRHHSSSKSTLIVVATKSESGIKFILGKGYISNVASMEVIKEEVLPSTDLRRGIAKSFGPFVNEVTRISYSYGTSIEPNRREDIAMAFTAAMMS
;
A
#
# COMPACT_ATOMS: atom_id res chain seq x y z
N MET A 1 26.49 5.88 -28.41
CA MET A 1 25.75 6.64 -27.39
C MET A 1 24.97 5.65 -26.53
N PRO A 2 25.26 5.50 -25.24
CA PRO A 2 24.46 4.61 -24.39
C PRO A 2 23.09 5.27 -24.17
N ARG A 3 22.03 4.61 -24.64
CA ARG A 3 20.65 5.01 -24.35
C ARG A 3 20.47 4.87 -22.84
N HIS A 4 20.18 5.98 -22.17
CA HIS A 4 19.63 5.96 -20.82
C HIS A 4 18.38 5.07 -20.85
N HIS A 5 18.51 3.83 -20.39
CA HIS A 5 17.35 3.11 -19.89
C HIS A 5 16.88 3.92 -18.68
N SER A 6 15.96 4.87 -18.93
CA SER A 6 15.01 5.26 -17.92
C SER A 6 14.19 4.01 -17.64
N SER A 7 14.75 3.14 -16.80
CA SER A 7 14.02 2.07 -16.16
C SER A 7 12.97 2.80 -15.34
N SER A 8 11.83 3.03 -15.98
CA SER A 8 10.58 3.39 -15.35
C SER A 8 10.24 2.18 -14.48
N LYS A 9 10.93 2.05 -13.34
CA LYS A 9 10.81 0.91 -12.44
C LYS A 9 9.38 0.95 -11.95
N SER A 10 8.58 -0.03 -12.36
CA SER A 10 7.26 -0.22 -11.80
C SER A 10 7.42 -0.42 -10.30
N THR A 11 6.78 0.47 -9.54
CA THR A 11 6.82 0.53 -8.09
C THR A 11 5.70 -0.35 -7.56
N LEU A 12 5.97 -1.13 -6.50
CA LEU A 12 4.88 -1.70 -5.71
C LEU A 12 4.30 -0.61 -4.83
N ILE A 13 3.02 -0.33 -5.05
CA ILE A 13 2.26 0.71 -4.38
C ILE A 13 1.16 0.02 -3.60
N VAL A 14 1.06 0.38 -2.33
CA VAL A 14 -0.11 0.03 -1.52
C VAL A 14 -1.05 1.22 -1.52
N VAL A 15 -2.32 1.00 -1.86
CA VAL A 15 -3.40 1.98 -1.75
C VAL A 15 -4.31 1.56 -0.62
N ALA A 16 -4.47 2.42 0.38
CA ALA A 16 -5.47 2.23 1.43
C ALA A 16 -6.68 3.15 1.19
N THR A 17 -7.89 2.61 1.30
CA THR A 17 -9.17 3.33 1.24
C THR A 17 -10.07 2.93 2.40
N LYS A 18 -10.73 3.90 3.04
CA LYS A 18 -11.72 3.64 4.10
C LYS A 18 -13.08 3.30 3.46
N SER A 19 -13.71 2.25 3.95
CA SER A 19 -15.10 1.86 3.64
C SER A 19 -15.88 1.68 4.94
N GLU A 20 -17.19 1.51 4.85
CA GLU A 20 -18.05 1.18 6.02
C GLU A 20 -17.65 -0.16 6.67
N SER A 21 -17.12 -1.09 5.86
CA SER A 21 -16.65 -2.40 6.29
C SER A 21 -15.25 -2.41 6.89
N GLY A 22 -14.48 -1.31 6.82
CA GLY A 22 -13.11 -1.25 7.34
C GLY A 22 -12.16 -0.42 6.48
N ILE A 23 -10.91 -0.85 6.39
CA ILE A 23 -9.89 -0.25 5.53
C ILE A 23 -9.52 -1.29 4.47
N LYS A 24 -9.80 -0.95 3.22
CA LYS A 24 -9.41 -1.73 2.05
C LYS A 24 -7.98 -1.37 1.65
N PHE A 25 -7.13 -2.37 1.54
CA PHE A 25 -5.76 -2.30 1.07
C PHE A 25 -5.67 -2.94 -0.30
N ILE A 26 -5.06 -2.23 -1.24
CA ILE A 26 -4.77 -2.71 -2.58
C ILE A 26 -3.27 -2.62 -2.76
N LEU A 27 -2.59 -3.77 -2.83
CA LEU A 27 -1.24 -3.84 -3.33
C LEU A 27 -1.30 -3.97 -4.85
N GLY A 28 -0.60 -3.10 -5.56
CA GLY A 28 -0.42 -3.27 -6.97
C GLY A 28 0.91 -2.74 -7.47
N LYS A 29 1.16 -3.00 -8.75
CA LYS A 29 2.40 -2.65 -9.44
C LYS A 29 2.11 -1.60 -10.51
N GLY A 30 2.78 -0.48 -10.45
CA GLY A 30 2.52 0.61 -11.39
C GLY A 30 3.38 1.83 -11.15
N TYR A 31 2.94 2.94 -11.72
CA TYR A 31 3.59 4.23 -11.56
C TYR A 31 2.87 5.06 -10.52
N ILE A 32 3.62 5.70 -9.63
CA ILE A 32 3.06 6.58 -8.60
C ILE A 32 2.27 7.73 -9.24
N SER A 33 2.72 8.22 -10.41
CA SER A 33 2.05 9.27 -11.17
C SER A 33 0.72 8.81 -11.78
N ASN A 34 0.46 7.51 -11.87
CA ASN A 34 -0.74 6.97 -12.46
C ASN A 34 -1.21 5.70 -11.74
N VAL A 35 -1.65 5.86 -10.49
CA VAL A 35 -2.19 4.78 -9.65
C VAL A 35 -3.42 4.11 -10.27
N ALA A 36 -4.19 4.84 -11.09
CA ALA A 36 -5.36 4.28 -11.79
C ALA A 36 -4.99 3.20 -12.82
N SER A 37 -3.75 3.24 -13.34
CA SER A 37 -3.21 2.23 -14.26
C SER A 37 -2.43 1.11 -13.55
N MET A 38 -2.49 1.05 -12.22
CA MET A 38 -1.79 0.05 -11.44
C MET A 38 -2.39 -1.34 -11.67
N GLU A 39 -1.54 -2.33 -11.90
CA GLU A 39 -1.92 -3.73 -11.90
C GLU A 39 -2.15 -4.19 -10.46
N VAL A 40 -3.37 -4.62 -10.13
CA VAL A 40 -3.69 -5.09 -8.78
C VAL A 40 -3.09 -6.49 -8.58
N ILE A 41 -2.22 -6.62 -7.59
CA ILE A 41 -1.61 -7.89 -7.19
C ILE A 41 -2.44 -8.54 -6.08
N LYS A 42 -2.86 -7.74 -5.12
CA LYS A 42 -3.61 -8.22 -3.96
C LYS A 42 -4.56 -7.15 -3.42
N GLU A 43 -5.74 -7.59 -3.02
CA GLU A 43 -6.73 -6.76 -2.34
C GLU A 43 -7.17 -7.43 -1.04
N GLU A 44 -7.30 -6.64 0.03
CA GLU A 44 -7.81 -7.12 1.30
C GLU A 44 -8.54 -6.03 2.07
N VAL A 45 -9.64 -6.38 2.74
CA VAL A 45 -10.36 -5.46 3.62
C VAL A 45 -10.09 -5.88 5.06
N LEU A 46 -9.45 -4.98 5.81
CA LEU A 46 -9.09 -5.21 7.20
C LEU A 46 -9.97 -4.35 8.12
N PRO A 47 -10.49 -4.90 9.22
CA PRO A 47 -11.12 -4.09 10.26
C PRO A 47 -10.08 -3.16 10.89
N SER A 48 -10.49 -1.93 11.21
CA SER A 48 -9.55 -0.91 11.71
C SER A 48 -8.88 -1.26 13.05
N THR A 49 -9.47 -2.17 13.83
CA THR A 49 -8.96 -2.62 15.13
C THR A 49 -7.77 -3.59 15.04
N ASP A 50 -7.62 -4.33 13.94
CA ASP A 50 -6.58 -5.35 13.76
C ASP A 50 -5.57 -4.99 12.64
N LEU A 51 -5.50 -3.71 12.30
CA LEU A 51 -4.76 -3.17 11.17
C LEU A 51 -3.31 -3.69 11.07
N ARG A 52 -2.54 -3.59 12.17
CA ARG A 52 -1.12 -3.92 12.19
C ARG A 52 -0.88 -5.40 11.92
N ARG A 53 -1.63 -6.27 12.60
CA ARG A 53 -1.53 -7.72 12.45
C ARG A 53 -2.02 -8.17 11.08
N GLY A 54 -3.11 -7.58 10.59
CA GLY A 54 -3.66 -7.87 9.27
C GLY A 54 -2.67 -7.50 8.17
N ILE A 55 -2.08 -6.30 8.20
CA ILE A 55 -1.10 -5.87 7.20
C ILE A 55 0.14 -6.75 7.24
N ALA A 56 0.71 -7.02 8.42
CA ALA A 56 1.89 -7.87 8.54
C ALA A 56 1.63 -9.28 8.00
N LYS A 57 0.46 -9.86 8.30
CA LYS A 57 0.09 -11.19 7.78
C LYS A 57 -0.12 -11.19 6.27
N SER A 58 -0.77 -10.15 5.76
CA SER A 58 -1.30 -10.17 4.41
C SER A 58 -0.37 -9.57 3.37
N PHE A 59 0.43 -8.58 3.77
CA PHE A 59 1.37 -7.88 2.91
C PHE A 59 2.83 -8.04 3.38
N GLY A 60 3.08 -8.69 4.52
CA GLY A 60 4.42 -9.06 5.02
C GLY A 60 5.37 -9.59 3.96
N PRO A 61 4.97 -10.57 3.13
CA PRO A 61 5.84 -11.08 2.06
C PRO A 61 6.27 -10.02 1.03
N PHE A 62 5.49 -8.95 0.87
CA PHE A 62 5.73 -7.91 -0.12
C PHE A 62 6.40 -6.66 0.47
N VAL A 63 6.58 -6.57 1.79
CA VAL A 63 7.05 -5.33 2.46
C VAL A 63 8.41 -4.85 1.97
N ASN A 64 9.33 -5.78 1.67
CA ASN A 64 10.66 -5.44 1.16
C ASN A 64 10.63 -4.88 -0.26
N GLU A 65 9.52 -5.06 -0.97
CA GLU A 65 9.31 -4.59 -2.33
C GLU A 65 8.40 -3.36 -2.39
N VAL A 66 7.57 -3.15 -1.35
CA VAL A 66 6.73 -1.96 -1.21
C VAL A 66 7.63 -0.74 -1.06
N THR A 67 7.67 0.04 -2.13
CA THR A 67 8.53 1.22 -2.25
C THR A 67 7.75 2.50 -1.94
N ARG A 68 6.41 2.42 -1.91
CA ARG A 68 5.56 3.52 -1.45
C ARG A 68 4.19 3.05 -0.96
N ILE A 69 3.71 3.71 0.08
CA ILE A 69 2.32 3.62 0.53
C ILE A 69 1.61 4.89 0.07
N SER A 70 0.60 4.73 -0.78
CA SER A 70 -0.28 5.78 -1.27
C SER A 70 -1.66 5.66 -0.60
N TYR A 71 -2.35 6.77 -0.44
CA TYR A 71 -3.67 6.82 0.17
C TYR A 71 -4.61 7.48 -0.83
N SER A 72 -5.58 6.73 -1.35
CA SER A 72 -6.51 7.26 -2.35
C SER A 72 -7.77 7.77 -1.65
N TYR A 73 -8.15 9.00 -1.98
CA TYR A 73 -9.30 9.68 -1.42
C TYR A 73 -10.60 9.12 -2.00
N GLY A 74 -11.29 8.31 -1.20
CA GLY A 74 -12.70 7.94 -1.40
C GLY A 74 -13.56 8.34 -0.20
N THR A 75 -13.00 8.29 1.00
CA THR A 75 -13.47 8.98 2.21
C THR A 75 -12.23 9.22 3.09
N SER A 76 -12.13 10.39 3.71
CA SER A 76 -10.95 10.84 4.45
C SER A 76 -10.42 9.77 5.42
N ILE A 77 -9.16 9.35 5.26
CA ILE A 77 -8.46 8.56 6.27
C ILE A 77 -7.97 9.56 7.32
N GLU A 78 -8.47 9.43 8.55
CA GLU A 78 -8.06 10.27 9.68
C GLU A 78 -6.53 10.22 9.86
N PRO A 79 -5.87 11.35 10.22
CA PRO A 79 -4.41 11.41 10.40
C PRO A 79 -3.86 10.28 11.29
N ASN A 80 -4.53 9.99 12.40
CA ASN A 80 -4.13 8.92 13.33
C ASN A 80 -4.14 7.54 12.65
N ARG A 81 -5.11 7.28 11.75
CA ARG A 81 -5.17 6.03 10.99
C ARG A 81 -4.10 5.96 9.92
N ARG A 82 -3.71 7.09 9.33
CA ARG A 82 -2.59 7.14 8.38
C ARG A 82 -1.28 6.72 9.05
N GLU A 83 -1.05 7.21 10.26
CA GLU A 83 0.11 6.83 11.07
C GLU A 83 0.07 5.35 11.44
N ASP A 84 -1.09 4.81 11.82
CA ASP A 84 -1.24 3.38 12.11
C ASP A 84 -0.95 2.49 10.89
N ILE A 85 -1.37 2.91 9.68
CA ILE A 85 -1.06 2.19 8.44
C ILE A 85 0.45 2.22 8.18
N ALA A 86 1.08 3.40 8.30
CA ALA A 86 2.51 3.54 8.11
C ALA A 86 3.28 2.68 9.12
N MET A 87 2.91 2.73 10.41
CA MET A 87 3.50 1.91 11.46
C MET A 87 3.29 0.41 11.23
N ALA A 88 2.13 0.00 10.74
CA ALA A 88 1.85 -1.40 10.42
C ALA A 88 2.80 -1.94 9.35
N PHE A 89 3.03 -1.17 8.28
CA PHE A 89 3.99 -1.53 7.24
C PHE A 89 5.42 -1.53 7.77
N THR A 90 5.81 -0.54 8.56
CA THR A 90 7.14 -0.49 9.19
C THR A 90 7.36 -1.68 10.14
N ALA A 91 6.36 -2.02 10.97
CA ALA A 91 6.43 -3.16 11.88
C ALA A 91 6.58 -4.48 11.11
N ALA A 92 5.87 -4.62 9.99
CA ALA A 92 5.97 -5.78 9.12
C ALA A 92 7.34 -5.89 8.41
N MET A 93 8.09 -4.79 8.24
CA MET A 93 9.47 -4.82 7.74
C MET A 93 10.50 -5.23 8.81
N MET A 94 10.15 -5.12 10.11
CA MET A 94 11.05 -5.41 11.23
C MET A 94 10.88 -6.83 11.81
N SER A 95 9.82 -7.54 11.40
CA SER A 95 9.46 -8.89 11.84
C SER A 95 9.93 -9.96 10.86
#